data_AF-A0A9E1JP21-F1
#
_entry.id   AF-A0A9E1JP21-F1
#
_cell.length_a   1.000
_cell.length_b   1.000
_cell.length_c   1.000
_cell.angle_alpha   90.00
_cell.angle_beta   90.00
_cell.angle_gamma   90.00
#
_symmetry.space_group_name_H-M   'P 1'
#
loop_
_entity.id
_entity.type
_entity.pdbx_description
1 polymer ?
#
loop_
_entity_poly.entity_id
_entity_poly.type
_entity_poly.pdbx_seq_one_letter_code
_entity_poly.pdbx_strand_id
1 'polypeptide(L)'
;YTKNEKRMVFRALGDCIGKYRDRIRIFSPQSALNALAGENNKDIDFSSPCLGGINYFFVDSAKGDTFPCGYRGRDNFGKFWKMKGALRPVEKNCRCCDWECFRDPSELIAPVLDLLSSPLGLAKQISKNPGHYVRWAKDLRYYHRCDYFDGRKAPDYKRMAGVKKNSGLTEF
;
A
#
# COMPACT_ATOMS: atom_id res chain seq x y z
N TYR A 1 20.77 -0.82 -0.39
CA TYR A 1 20.24 0.27 -1.21
C TYR A 1 20.14 1.55 -0.40
N THR A 2 20.70 2.65 -0.90
CA THR A 2 20.51 4.01 -0.38
C THR A 2 19.07 4.49 -0.57
N LYS A 3 18.64 5.56 0.12
CA LYS A 3 17.31 6.18 -0.09
C LYS A 3 17.08 6.54 -1.56
N ASN A 4 18.09 7.11 -2.22
CA ASN A 4 18.02 7.47 -3.64
C ASN A 4 17.87 6.24 -4.55
N GLU A 5 18.63 5.18 -4.30
CA GLU A 5 18.50 3.93 -5.06
C GLU A 5 17.10 3.32 -4.89
N LYS A 6 16.58 3.27 -3.65
CA LYS A 6 15.22 2.79 -3.37
C LYS A 6 14.17 3.63 -4.10
N ARG A 7 14.28 4.95 -4.06
CA ARG A 7 13.40 5.87 -4.80
C ARG A 7 13.41 5.58 -6.30
N MET A 8 14.58 5.36 -6.91
CA MET A 8 14.69 5.01 -8.32
C MET A 8 14.01 3.67 -8.64
N VAL A 9 14.19 2.66 -7.78
CA VAL A 9 13.52 1.36 -7.90
C VAL A 9 12.00 1.52 -7.84
N PHE A 10 11.46 2.24 -6.85
CA PHE A 10 10.01 2.46 -6.73
C PHE A 10 9.43 3.24 -7.90
N ARG A 11 10.17 4.20 -8.44
CA ARG A 11 9.77 4.93 -9.65
C ARG A 11 9.71 3.99 -10.86
N ALA A 12 10.77 3.22 -11.09
CA ALA A 12 10.83 2.26 -12.19
C ALA A 12 9.71 1.19 -12.09
N LEU A 13 9.43 0.70 -10.87
CA LEU A 13 8.31 -0.22 -10.63
C LEU A 13 6.97 0.45 -10.94
N GLY A 14 6.75 1.68 -10.46
CA GLY A 14 5.52 2.43 -10.71
C GLY A 14 5.25 2.67 -12.20
N ASP A 15 6.31 2.99 -12.96
CA ASP A 15 6.25 3.18 -14.41
C ASP A 15 5.95 1.87 -15.15
N CYS A 16 6.66 0.79 -14.78
CA CYS A 16 6.44 -0.54 -15.33
C CYS A 16 4.99 -1.00 -15.11
N ILE A 17 4.51 -0.87 -13.87
CA ILE A 17 3.14 -1.22 -13.49
C ILE A 17 2.13 -0.40 -14.30
N GLY A 18 2.32 0.91 -14.41
CA GLY A 18 1.46 1.77 -15.21
C GLY A 18 1.38 1.36 -16.69
N LYS A 19 2.49 0.85 -17.24
CA LYS A 19 2.60 0.40 -18.63
C LYS A 19 1.92 -0.93 -18.92
N TYR A 20 1.82 -1.83 -17.94
CA TYR A 20 1.39 -3.22 -18.15
C TYR A 20 0.08 -3.62 -17.46
N ARG A 21 -0.48 -2.77 -16.58
CA ARG A 21 -1.73 -3.07 -15.86
C ARG A 21 -2.96 -3.31 -16.72
N ASP A 22 -2.97 -2.80 -17.95
CA ASP A 22 -4.01 -3.07 -18.95
C ASP A 22 -3.88 -4.46 -19.58
N ARG A 23 -2.70 -5.08 -19.49
CA ARG A 23 -2.35 -6.37 -20.12
C ARG A 23 -2.26 -7.53 -19.15
N ILE A 24 -1.87 -7.27 -17.90
CA ILE A 24 -1.76 -8.28 -16.84
C ILE A 24 -2.30 -7.71 -15.53
N ARG A 25 -2.87 -8.57 -14.68
CA ARG A 25 -3.32 -8.18 -13.34
C ARG A 25 -2.10 -7.95 -12.46
N ILE A 26 -1.88 -6.71 -12.03
CA ILE A 26 -0.78 -6.37 -11.12
C ILE A 26 -1.32 -5.76 -9.84
N PHE A 27 -1.24 -6.51 -8.75
CA PHE A 27 -1.84 -6.14 -7.45
C PHE A 27 -1.25 -4.86 -6.84
N SER A 28 0.06 -4.65 -6.99
CA SER A 28 0.79 -3.55 -6.34
C SER A 28 0.25 -2.16 -6.72
N PRO A 29 -0.32 -1.36 -5.80
CA PRO A 29 -0.85 -0.01 -6.06
C PRO A 29 0.23 0.99 -6.51
N GLN A 30 -0.10 1.89 -7.44
CA GLN A 30 0.81 2.96 -7.85
C GLN A 30 0.84 4.08 -6.80
N SER A 31 -0.23 4.27 -6.02
CA SER A 31 -0.27 5.18 -4.88
C SER A 31 0.75 4.78 -3.82
N ALA A 32 0.85 3.50 -3.50
CA ALA A 32 1.80 2.97 -2.53
C ALA A 32 3.26 3.14 -3.00
N LEU A 33 3.55 2.85 -4.27
CA LEU A 33 4.89 3.08 -4.83
C LEU A 33 5.25 4.56 -4.90
N ASN A 34 4.27 5.41 -5.22
CA ASN A 34 4.45 6.85 -5.15
C ASN A 34 4.70 7.33 -3.71
N ALA A 35 4.05 6.70 -2.73
CA ALA A 35 4.23 7.02 -1.33
C ALA A 35 5.65 6.68 -0.85
N LEU A 36 6.09 5.46 -1.11
CA LEU A 36 7.44 4.96 -0.81
C LEU A 36 8.53 5.78 -1.53
N ALA A 37 8.31 6.14 -2.79
CA ALA A 37 9.23 7.02 -3.52
C ALA A 37 9.31 8.42 -2.91
N GLY A 38 8.20 8.94 -2.35
CA GLY A 38 8.14 10.21 -1.65
C GLY A 38 8.88 10.20 -0.32
N GLU A 39 8.66 9.17 0.50
CA GLU A 39 9.34 8.93 1.78
C GLU A 39 10.86 8.76 1.61
N ASN A 40 11.30 8.23 0.47
CA ASN A 40 12.71 8.13 0.11
C ASN A 40 13.27 9.38 -0.60
N ASN A 41 12.47 10.42 -0.87
CA ASN A 41 12.90 11.68 -1.50
C ASN A 41 13.21 12.80 -0.48
N LYS A 42 12.50 12.84 0.65
CA LYS A 42 12.65 13.84 1.72
C LYS A 42 12.27 13.22 3.07
N ASP A 43 12.77 13.75 4.19
CA ASP A 43 12.34 13.36 5.55
C ASP A 43 10.92 13.89 5.88
N ILE A 44 10.00 13.77 4.92
CA ILE A 44 8.60 14.12 5.07
C ILE A 44 7.81 12.81 5.04
N ASP A 45 7.03 12.60 6.09
CA ASP A 45 6.01 11.56 6.20
C ASP A 45 4.98 11.72 5.06
N PHE A 46 5.27 11.08 3.93
CA PHE A 46 4.43 11.13 2.73
C PHE A 46 3.59 9.86 2.58
N SER A 47 4.02 8.76 3.18
CA SER A 47 3.27 7.51 3.27
C SER A 47 2.39 7.49 4.53
N SER A 48 1.38 6.64 4.49
CA SER A 48 0.60 6.23 5.64
C SER A 48 1.39 5.23 6.48
N PRO A 49 1.29 5.29 7.81
CA PRO A 49 1.95 4.29 8.64
C PRO A 49 1.34 2.90 8.43
N CYS A 50 2.17 1.87 8.61
CA CYS A 50 1.76 0.48 8.48
C CYS A 50 0.77 0.09 9.58
N LEU A 51 -0.31 -0.59 9.18
CA LEU A 51 -1.35 -1.13 10.07
C LEU A 51 -1.09 -2.60 10.47
N GLY A 52 0.10 -3.12 10.20
CA GLY A 52 0.53 -4.47 10.58
C GLY A 52 0.68 -4.63 12.08
N GLY A 53 0.08 -5.68 12.63
CA GLY A 53 -0.09 -5.87 14.07
C GLY A 53 -1.23 -5.04 14.67
N ILE A 54 -1.96 -4.28 13.84
CA ILE A 54 -3.14 -3.53 14.24
C ILE A 54 -4.36 -4.12 13.53
N ASN A 55 -4.46 -3.95 12.22
CA ASN A 55 -5.61 -4.40 11.43
C ASN A 55 -5.37 -5.74 10.72
N TYR A 56 -4.11 -6.14 10.52
CA TYR A 56 -3.73 -7.41 9.92
C TYR A 56 -2.49 -7.97 10.60
N PHE A 57 -2.29 -9.29 10.50
CA PHE A 57 -1.20 -10.00 11.16
C PHE A 57 -0.56 -11.00 10.21
N PHE A 58 0.70 -11.32 10.47
CA PHE A 58 1.39 -12.45 9.87
C PHE A 58 1.28 -13.67 10.80
N VAL A 59 0.85 -14.82 10.26
CA VAL A 59 0.84 -16.08 10.99
C VAL A 59 1.86 -17.00 10.38
N ASP A 60 2.89 -17.35 11.16
CA ASP A 60 3.92 -18.31 10.74
C ASP A 60 3.31 -19.69 10.52
N SER A 61 3.64 -20.35 9.41
CA SER A 61 3.10 -21.66 9.07
C SER A 61 3.76 -22.80 9.84
N ALA A 62 5.01 -22.64 10.29
CA ALA A 62 5.73 -23.70 10.98
C ALA A 62 5.22 -23.89 12.42
N LYS A 63 5.01 -22.79 13.15
CA LYS A 63 4.57 -22.80 14.54
C LYS A 63 3.12 -22.39 14.71
N GLY A 64 2.50 -21.67 13.77
CA GLY A 64 1.17 -21.09 13.95
C GLY A 64 1.16 -19.91 14.93
N ASP A 65 2.31 -19.25 15.12
CA ASP A 65 2.44 -18.06 15.96
C ASP A 65 2.15 -16.79 15.14
N THR A 66 1.66 -15.76 15.83
CA THR A 66 1.20 -14.50 15.22
C THR A 66 2.20 -13.39 15.46
N PHE A 67 2.42 -12.57 14.44
CA PHE A 67 3.36 -11.45 14.43
C PHE A 67 2.72 -10.23 13.77
N PRO A 68 3.21 -9.00 14.02
CA PRO A 68 2.70 -7.80 13.36
C PRO A 68 2.82 -7.85 11.82
N CYS A 69 3.99 -8.26 11.33
CA CYS A 69 4.31 -8.41 9.92
C CYS A 69 5.60 -9.23 9.76
N GLY A 70 5.99 -9.57 8.52
CA GLY A 70 7.20 -10.34 8.24
C GLY A 70 8.49 -9.64 8.71
N TYR A 71 8.50 -8.30 8.69
CA TYR A 71 9.64 -7.50 9.16
C TYR A 71 9.81 -7.53 10.69
N ARG A 72 8.71 -7.73 11.43
CA ARG A 72 8.67 -7.71 12.91
C ARG A 72 8.56 -9.12 13.49
N GLY A 73 9.28 -10.08 12.92
CA GLY A 73 9.27 -11.49 13.35
C GLY A 73 9.80 -11.74 14.77
N ARG A 74 10.36 -10.74 15.45
CA ARG A 74 10.75 -10.83 16.87
C ARG A 74 9.58 -10.51 17.83
N ASP A 75 8.53 -9.88 17.32
CA ASP A 75 7.39 -9.43 18.12
C ASP A 75 6.30 -10.51 18.17
N ASN A 76 6.60 -11.64 18.82
CA ASN A 76 5.67 -12.77 18.89
C ASN A 76 4.45 -12.45 19.78
N PHE A 77 3.26 -12.47 19.18
CA PHE A 77 1.98 -12.25 19.85
C PHE A 77 1.35 -13.55 20.39
N GLY A 78 1.99 -14.69 20.14
CA GLY A 78 1.52 -16.02 20.50
C GLY A 78 0.54 -16.58 19.47
N LYS A 79 -0.30 -17.52 19.89
CA LYS A 79 -1.30 -18.13 19.01
C LYS A 79 -2.42 -17.15 18.67
N PHE A 80 -2.81 -17.10 17.40
CA PHE A 80 -3.86 -16.20 16.92
C PHE A 80 -5.17 -16.36 17.72
N TRP A 81 -5.62 -17.60 17.92
CA TRP A 81 -6.84 -17.92 18.66
C TRP A 81 -6.77 -17.63 20.17
N LYS A 82 -5.58 -17.32 20.71
CA LYS A 82 -5.40 -16.92 22.10
C LYS A 82 -5.27 -15.40 22.27
N MET A 83 -5.22 -14.64 21.18
CA MET A 83 -5.18 -13.18 21.25
C MET A 83 -6.53 -12.66 21.77
N LYS A 84 -6.51 -11.99 22.93
CA LYS A 84 -7.68 -11.30 23.49
C LYS A 84 -7.62 -9.82 23.13
N GLY A 85 -8.77 -9.24 22.80
CA GLY A 85 -8.93 -7.88 22.29
C GLY A 85 -8.36 -6.79 23.20
N ALA A 86 -7.13 -6.39 22.90
CA ALA A 86 -6.66 -5.04 22.62
C ALA A 86 -5.23 -5.26 22.14
N LEU A 87 -4.96 -4.77 20.94
CA LEU A 87 -3.66 -4.91 20.32
C LEU A 87 -2.63 -4.34 21.29
N ARG A 88 -1.60 -5.14 21.60
CA ARG A 88 -0.43 -4.68 22.37
C ARG A 88 0.02 -3.32 21.82
N PRO A 89 0.74 -2.46 22.57
CA PRO A 89 1.22 -1.19 22.04
C PRO A 89 2.10 -1.43 20.82
N VAL A 90 1.48 -1.48 19.65
CA VAL A 90 2.11 -1.50 18.35
C VAL A 90 2.35 -0.04 18.06
N GLU A 91 3.59 0.27 17.69
CA GLU A 91 3.94 1.57 17.16
C GLU A 91 2.95 1.96 16.06
N LYS A 92 2.08 2.92 16.36
CA LYS A 92 0.99 3.34 15.47
C LYS A 92 1.51 4.04 14.21
N ASN A 93 2.79 4.38 14.19
CA ASN A 93 3.46 5.13 13.13
C ASN A 93 4.60 4.32 12.47
N CYS A 94 4.51 2.98 12.46
CA CYS A 94 5.54 2.13 11.90
C CYS A 94 5.77 2.42 10.39
N ARG A 95 7.03 2.67 10.02
CA ARG A 95 7.49 2.97 8.65
C ARG A 95 8.69 2.11 8.24
N CYS A 96 8.96 1.04 8.98
CA CYS A 96 10.22 0.31 8.87
C CYS A 96 10.37 -0.55 7.60
N CYS A 97 9.28 -0.79 6.87
CA CYS A 97 9.28 -1.71 5.74
C CYS A 97 9.20 -0.97 4.41
N ASP A 98 10.13 -1.28 3.51
CA ASP A 98 10.17 -0.76 2.14
C ASP A 98 9.56 -1.73 1.12
N TRP A 99 9.45 -3.01 1.47
CA TRP A 99 9.27 -4.10 0.50
C TRP A 99 7.96 -4.88 0.62
N GLU A 100 7.39 -4.99 1.82
CA GLU A 100 6.04 -5.53 2.01
C GLU A 100 4.97 -4.43 1.85
N CYS A 101 5.35 -3.15 2.04
CA CYS A 101 4.41 -2.01 2.04
C CYS A 101 3.71 -1.73 0.71
N PHE A 102 4.31 -1.99 -0.47
CA PHE A 102 3.55 -1.84 -1.72
C PHE A 102 2.48 -2.93 -1.92
N ARG A 103 2.46 -3.97 -1.08
CA ARG A 103 1.39 -5.00 -1.05
C ARG A 103 0.46 -4.81 0.13
N ASP A 104 0.80 -3.91 1.03
CA ASP A 104 0.05 -3.72 2.25
C ASP A 104 -1.12 -2.74 1.99
N PRO A 105 -2.30 -2.99 2.57
CA PRO A 105 -3.48 -2.21 2.27
C PRO A 105 -3.48 -0.84 2.96
N SER A 106 -2.50 -0.50 3.80
CA SER A 106 -2.52 0.73 4.61
C SER A 106 -2.64 1.97 3.74
N GLU A 107 -1.88 2.06 2.64
CA GLU A 107 -1.97 3.18 1.68
C GLU A 107 -3.34 3.28 0.98
N LEU A 108 -4.01 2.16 0.74
CA LEU A 108 -5.33 2.16 0.11
C LEU A 108 -6.43 2.54 1.12
N ILE A 109 -6.27 2.11 2.38
CA ILE A 109 -7.26 2.28 3.44
C ILE A 109 -7.11 3.62 4.17
N ALA A 110 -5.92 4.20 4.24
CA ALA A 110 -5.66 5.40 5.01
C ALA A 110 -6.57 6.58 4.66
N PRO A 111 -6.85 6.92 3.38
CA PRO A 111 -7.81 7.99 3.07
C PRO A 111 -9.22 7.72 3.61
N VAL A 112 -9.63 6.45 3.71
CA VAL A 112 -10.93 6.06 4.29
C VAL A 112 -10.92 6.25 5.80
N LEU A 113 -9.84 5.85 6.48
CA LEU A 113 -9.69 6.07 7.92
C LEU A 113 -9.58 7.55 8.27
N ASP A 114 -8.86 8.33 7.48
CA ASP A 114 -8.72 9.78 7.64
C ASP A 114 -10.05 10.49 7.41
N LEU A 115 -10.87 10.04 6.45
CA LEU A 115 -12.21 10.59 6.26
C LEU A 115 -13.08 10.42 7.52
N LEU A 116 -12.98 9.27 8.19
CA LEU A 116 -13.76 8.95 9.39
C LEU A 116 -13.22 9.61 10.66
N SER A 117 -11.91 9.81 10.75
CA SER A 117 -11.24 10.30 11.96
C SER A 117 -10.85 11.78 11.91
N SER A 118 -10.50 12.30 10.72
CA SER A 118 -10.02 13.67 10.51
C SER A 118 -10.33 14.19 9.09
N PRO A 119 -11.60 14.45 8.75
CA PRO A 119 -11.99 14.84 7.38
C PRO A 119 -11.33 16.15 6.90
N LEU A 120 -11.13 17.13 7.80
CA LEU A 120 -10.42 18.37 7.48
C LEU A 120 -8.92 18.12 7.23
N GLY A 121 -8.33 17.17 7.97
CA GLY A 121 -6.94 16.73 7.77
C GLY A 121 -6.76 16.12 6.39
N LEU A 122 -7.67 15.22 6.00
CA LEU A 122 -7.70 14.63 4.66
C LEU A 122 -7.84 15.69 3.57
N ALA A 123 -8.76 16.65 3.72
CA ALA A 123 -8.96 17.70 2.73
C ALA A 123 -7.69 18.53 2.50
N LYS A 124 -6.95 18.82 3.57
CA LYS A 124 -5.64 19.49 3.53
C LYS A 124 -4.56 18.65 2.85
N GLN A 125 -4.57 17.33 3.03
CA GLN A 125 -3.62 16.44 2.36
C GLN A 125 -3.92 16.34 0.85
N ILE A 126 -5.20 16.26 0.48
CA ILE A 126 -5.64 16.25 -0.92
C ILE A 126 -5.21 17.53 -1.63
N SER A 127 -5.37 18.70 -1.01
CA SER A 127 -4.96 19.97 -1.62
C SER A 127 -3.45 20.10 -1.78
N LYS A 128 -2.66 19.55 -0.85
CA LYS A 128 -1.19 19.53 -0.93
C LYS A 128 -0.66 18.57 -2.00
N ASN A 129 -1.31 17.41 -2.16
CA ASN A 129 -0.80 16.30 -2.99
C ASN A 129 -1.86 15.74 -3.94
N PRO A 130 -2.50 16.57 -4.79
CA PRO A 130 -3.63 16.13 -5.62
C PRO A 130 -3.25 14.97 -6.55
N GLY A 131 -2.02 14.96 -7.07
CA GLY A 131 -1.52 13.88 -7.92
C GLY A 131 -1.45 12.51 -7.23
N HIS A 132 -1.18 12.46 -5.92
CA HIS A 132 -1.20 11.21 -5.15
C HIS A 132 -2.64 10.66 -5.10
N TYR A 133 -3.63 11.48 -4.75
CA TYR A 133 -5.01 11.03 -4.62
C TYR A 133 -5.67 10.68 -5.96
N VAL A 134 -5.25 11.32 -7.06
CA VAL A 134 -5.63 10.89 -8.42
C VAL A 134 -5.10 9.46 -8.70
N ARG A 135 -3.87 9.14 -8.29
CA ARG A 135 -3.33 7.78 -8.41
C ARG A 135 -4.09 6.79 -7.53
N TRP A 136 -4.34 7.14 -6.27
CA TRP A 136 -5.14 6.32 -5.35
C TRP A 136 -6.54 5.99 -5.92
N ALA A 137 -7.26 6.98 -6.45
CA ALA A 137 -8.57 6.76 -7.05
C ALA A 137 -8.50 5.85 -8.31
N LYS A 138 -7.41 5.96 -9.09
CA LYS A 138 -7.15 5.06 -10.22
C LYS A 138 -6.86 3.64 -9.75
N ASP A 139 -6.11 3.46 -8.66
CA ASP A 139 -5.85 2.15 -8.07
C ASP A 139 -7.15 1.48 -7.61
N LEU A 140 -8.05 2.20 -6.91
CA LEU A 140 -9.36 1.66 -6.52
C LEU A 140 -10.21 1.24 -7.73
N ARG A 141 -10.24 2.07 -8.77
CA ARG A 141 -10.95 1.75 -10.02
C ARG A 141 -10.35 0.52 -10.70
N TYR A 142 -9.03 0.40 -10.71
CA TYR A 142 -8.34 -0.75 -11.27
C TYR A 142 -8.61 -2.03 -10.46
N TYR A 143 -8.62 -1.93 -9.14
CA TYR A 143 -8.96 -3.02 -8.23
C TYR A 143 -10.36 -3.58 -8.51
N HIS A 144 -11.34 -2.69 -8.68
CA HIS A 144 -12.70 -3.05 -9.08
C HIS A 144 -12.77 -3.67 -10.49
N ARG A 145 -11.98 -3.16 -11.45
CA ARG A 145 -11.89 -3.73 -12.82
C ARG A 145 -11.24 -5.12 -12.86
N CYS A 146 -10.41 -5.43 -11.86
CA CYS A 146 -9.80 -6.75 -11.70
C CYS A 146 -10.66 -7.71 -10.87
N ASP A 147 -11.93 -7.40 -10.63
CA ASP A 147 -12.83 -8.17 -9.76
C ASP A 147 -12.23 -8.41 -8.38
N TYR A 148 -11.60 -7.37 -7.82
CA TYR A 148 -10.92 -7.41 -6.52
C TYR A 148 -9.85 -8.50 -6.45
N PHE A 149 -9.23 -8.82 -7.59
CA PHE A 149 -8.22 -9.87 -7.73
C PHE A 149 -8.72 -11.27 -7.34
N ASP A 150 -9.98 -11.59 -7.66
CA ASP A 150 -10.51 -12.95 -7.51
C ASP A 150 -9.68 -13.96 -8.36
N GLY A 151 -8.85 -14.74 -7.67
CA GLY A 151 -7.98 -15.75 -8.26
C GLY A 151 -8.72 -16.93 -8.89
N ARG A 152 -10.04 -17.03 -8.70
CA ARG A 152 -10.89 -18.06 -9.32
C ARG A 152 -11.41 -17.64 -10.70
N LYS A 153 -11.22 -16.38 -11.09
CA LYS A 153 -11.69 -15.82 -12.36
C LYS A 153 -10.52 -15.38 -13.22
N ALA A 154 -10.54 -15.70 -14.51
CA ALA A 154 -9.57 -15.17 -15.46
C ALA A 154 -9.67 -13.64 -15.59
N PRO A 155 -8.59 -12.93 -15.98
CA PRO A 155 -8.62 -11.49 -16.27
C PRO A 155 -9.65 -11.11 -17.34
N ASP A 156 -10.49 -10.11 -17.03
CA ASP A 156 -11.31 -9.44 -18.05
C ASP A 156 -10.49 -8.32 -18.70
N TYR A 157 -9.82 -8.68 -19.80
CA TYR A 157 -8.97 -7.76 -20.55
C TYR A 157 -9.75 -6.56 -21.13
N LYS A 158 -11.05 -6.68 -21.40
CA LYS A 158 -11.86 -5.56 -21.89
C LYS A 158 -12.08 -4.53 -20.79
N ARG A 159 -12.41 -4.99 -19.57
CA ARG A 159 -12.56 -4.10 -18.40
C ARG A 159 -11.23 -3.47 -18.00
N MET A 160 -10.13 -4.20 -18.11
CA MET A 160 -8.77 -3.71 -17.79
C MET A 160 -8.25 -2.69 -18.82
N ALA A 161 -8.52 -2.88 -20.11
CA ALA A 161 -8.09 -1.98 -21.19
C ALA A 161 -8.61 -0.53 -21.05
N GLY A 162 -9.72 -0.32 -20.33
CA GLY A 162 -10.24 1.00 -20.02
C GLY A 162 -9.36 1.85 -19.09
N VAL A 163 -8.23 1.32 -18.59
CA VAL A 163 -7.20 2.08 -17.88
C VAL A 163 -6.22 2.61 -18.94
N LYS A 164 -6.48 3.81 -19.49
CA LYS A 164 -5.57 4.42 -20.47
C LYS A 164 -4.13 4.51 -19.91
N LYS A 165 -3.13 4.24 -20.77
CA LYS A 165 -1.71 4.51 -20.52
C LYS A 165 -1.54 5.94 -20.02
N ASN A 166 -1.10 6.11 -18.78
CA ASN A 166 -0.51 7.37 -18.36
C ASN A 166 1.01 7.26 -18.48
N SER A 167 1.58 8.26 -19.14
CA SER A 167 3.02 8.52 -19.27
C SER A 167 3.63 8.77 -17.91
N GLY A 168 4.19 7.71 -17.30
CA GLY A 168 5.15 7.76 -16.20
C GLY A 168 4.74 8.51 -14.93
N LEU A 169 5.55 8.34 -13.89
CA LEU A 169 5.65 9.25 -12.76
C LEU A 169 6.25 10.57 -13.26
N THR A 170 5.47 11.40 -13.97
CA THR A 170 5.90 12.77 -14.28
C THR A 170 6.18 13.53 -12.99
N GLU A 171 7.32 14.21 -13.03
CA GLU A 171 8.10 14.82 -11.96
C GLU A 171 7.30 15.53 -10.85
N PHE A 172 7.69 15.21 -9.62
CA PHE A 172 7.73 16.11 -8.46
C PHE A 172 9.18 16.14 -7.94
#